data_AF-A0A438JIB3-F1
#
_entry.id   AF-A0A438JIB3-F1
#
_cell.length_a   1.000
_cell.length_b   1.000
_cell.length_c   1.000
_cell.angle_alpha   90.00
_cell.angle_beta   90.00
_cell.angle_gamma   90.00
#
_symmetry.space_group_name_H-M   'P 1'
#
loop_
_entity.id
_entity.type
_entity.pdbx_description
1 polymer ?
#
loop_
_entity_poly.entity_id
_entity_poly.type
_entity_poly.pdbx_seq_one_letter_code
_entity_poly.pdbx_strand_id
1 'polypeptide(L)'
;MDAEAYSEASRNVLQILWEVASSRHTGHGSLWAKARTSAFEALIHYEVPHIEKSIPDFKKRNLELLISETNPGAIRTMEEFEVKIITYEHITRHRLIKEKKVMVNKIEKLLDVFPQAIFSSGKNSNSKVLPGAALLCLSFTPKGVSYQGVSKGSQEVHTRYENAVVEIAASLQLSRNILLALLSLQSWKPFMQRWMRANISSFNAKAPTTILDKTSKAANAILKSMRRIAEESIPRSAENIALAISALCVVLPPEAHAVKSTASTFLLNWLFQYEHEYRQWSAAIALGLISSCLHVTDHKQKFQNITGLIEVYRVLVLCCLEY
;
A
#
# COMPACT_ATOMS: atom_id res chain seq x y z
N MET A 1 15.76 34.02 21.39
CA MET A 1 16.90 34.72 20.76
C MET A 1 16.98 34.21 19.34
N ASP A 2 17.12 35.09 18.35
CA ASP A 2 17.19 34.67 16.95
C ASP A 2 18.45 33.81 16.74
N ALA A 3 18.25 32.54 16.40
CA ALA A 3 19.32 31.58 16.23
C ALA A 3 20.10 31.77 14.93
N GLU A 4 19.51 32.44 13.94
CA GLU A 4 20.17 32.77 12.67
C GLU A 4 21.07 34.00 12.83
N ALA A 5 20.59 35.03 13.53
CA ALA A 5 21.35 36.25 13.78
C ALA A 5 22.47 36.07 14.83
N TYR A 6 22.27 35.22 15.84
CA TYR A 6 23.21 35.05 16.97
C TYR A 6 23.54 33.57 17.23
N SER A 7 24.15 32.91 16.25
CA SER A 7 24.36 31.45 16.25
C SER A 7 25.19 30.90 17.44
N GLU A 8 26.21 31.62 17.92
CA GLU A 8 27.04 31.15 19.03
C GLU A 8 26.34 31.30 20.38
N ALA A 9 25.70 32.45 20.62
CA ALA A 9 24.91 32.68 21.82
C ALA A 9 23.70 31.73 21.86
N SER A 10 23.05 31.47 20.71
CA SER A 10 21.86 30.62 20.63
C SER A 10 22.19 29.17 20.92
N ARG A 11 23.35 28.69 20.47
CA ARG A 11 23.88 27.37 20.85
C ARG A 11 24.02 27.23 22.37
N ASN A 12 24.62 28.22 23.03
CA ASN A 12 24.80 28.17 24.49
C ASN A 12 23.45 28.17 25.22
N VAL A 13 22.50 29.01 24.76
CA VAL A 13 21.15 29.03 25.32
C VAL A 13 20.42 27.70 25.11
N LEU A 14 20.52 27.10 23.92
CA LEU A 14 19.92 25.79 23.62
C LEU A 14 20.50 24.68 24.51
N GLN A 15 21.81 24.72 24.77
CA GLN A 15 22.47 23.76 25.67
C GLN A 15 21.98 23.93 27.11
N ILE A 16 21.89 25.16 27.61
CA ILE A 16 21.36 25.44 28.96
C ILE A 16 19.91 24.96 29.07
N LEU A 17 19.06 25.29 28.10
CA LEU A 17 17.66 24.85 28.08
C LEU A 17 17.55 23.33 28.08
N TRP A 18 18.40 22.65 27.31
CA TRP A 18 18.44 21.19 27.26
C TRP A 18 18.91 20.57 28.58
N GLU A 19 19.93 21.13 29.22
CA GLU A 19 20.41 20.66 30.53
C GLU A 19 19.34 20.85 31.61
N VAL A 20 18.65 21.99 31.62
CA VAL A 20 17.53 22.22 32.53
C VAL A 20 16.40 21.22 32.26
N ALA A 21 16.00 21.02 31.01
CA ALA A 21 14.94 20.09 30.61
C ALA A 21 15.25 18.63 30.99
N SER A 22 16.52 18.21 30.88
CA SER A 22 16.97 16.85 31.18
C SER A 22 17.36 16.61 32.64
N SER A 23 17.37 17.66 33.47
CA SER A 23 17.76 17.56 34.87
C SER A 23 16.79 16.71 35.71
N ARG A 24 17.33 15.89 36.61
CA ARG A 24 16.57 15.05 37.55
C ARG A 24 17.05 15.32 38.97
N HIS A 25 16.47 16.32 39.62
CA HIS A 25 16.79 16.65 41.00
C HIS A 25 15.75 16.10 41.97
N THR A 26 16.19 15.25 42.89
CA THR A 26 15.33 14.59 43.91
C THR A 26 14.93 15.53 45.05
N GLY A 27 15.66 16.63 45.29
CA GLY A 27 15.49 17.51 46.45
C GLY A 27 14.42 18.61 46.36
N HIS A 28 13.93 18.95 45.16
CA HIS A 28 12.94 20.03 44.95
C HIS A 28 12.00 19.73 43.76
N GLY A 29 11.33 18.57 43.79
CA GLY A 29 10.63 18.01 42.64
C GLY A 29 9.59 18.91 41.95
N SER A 30 8.87 19.77 42.68
CA SER A 30 7.83 20.63 42.10
C SER A 30 8.36 21.87 41.37
N LEU A 31 9.43 22.50 41.90
CA LEU A 31 10.07 23.66 41.24
C LEU A 31 10.89 23.21 40.02
N TRP A 32 11.59 22.08 40.13
CA TRP A 32 12.30 21.50 39.00
C TRP A 32 11.36 20.98 37.91
N ALA A 33 10.20 20.41 38.28
CA ALA A 33 9.18 20.07 37.29
C ALA A 33 8.75 21.30 36.47
N LYS A 34 8.46 22.43 37.13
CA LYS A 34 8.11 23.69 36.45
C LYS A 34 9.25 24.20 35.56
N ALA A 35 10.48 24.19 36.05
CA ALA A 35 11.64 24.62 35.27
C ALA A 35 11.85 23.77 34.01
N ARG A 36 11.65 22.45 34.10
CA ARG A 36 11.72 21.53 32.95
C ARG A 36 10.60 21.78 31.95
N THR A 37 9.36 21.95 32.42
CA THR A 37 8.23 22.30 31.56
C THR A 37 8.51 23.59 30.79
N SER A 38 8.93 24.66 31.46
CA SER A 38 9.27 25.92 30.80
C SER A 38 10.48 25.81 29.87
N ALA A 39 11.44 24.93 30.16
CA ALA A 39 12.57 24.68 29.28
C ALA A 39 12.13 23.98 27.98
N PHE A 40 11.23 22.99 28.06
CA PHE A 40 10.63 22.37 26.87
C PHE A 40 9.79 23.36 26.06
N GLU A 41 8.96 24.16 26.71
CA GLU A 41 8.21 25.25 26.06
C GLU A 41 9.14 26.20 25.31
N ALA A 42 10.26 26.59 25.91
CA ALA A 42 11.26 27.42 25.26
C ALA A 42 11.94 26.71 24.07
N LEU A 43 12.24 25.41 24.17
CA LEU A 43 12.84 24.62 23.09
C LEU A 43 11.89 24.50 21.88
N ILE A 44 10.58 24.41 22.10
CA ILE A 44 9.57 24.38 21.03
C ILE A 44 9.64 25.62 20.15
N HIS A 45 10.09 26.77 20.65
CA HIS A 45 10.23 27.99 19.84
C HIS A 45 11.44 27.98 18.89
N TYR A 46 12.41 27.09 19.06
CA TYR A 46 13.57 26.99 18.18
C TYR A 46 13.34 26.02 17.03
N GLU A 47 13.90 26.30 15.86
CA GLU A 47 13.85 25.38 14.72
C GLU A 47 14.67 24.12 14.99
N VAL A 48 14.12 22.96 14.61
CA VAL A 48 14.71 21.63 14.86
C VAL A 48 16.17 21.50 14.39
N PRO A 49 16.60 22.05 13.23
CA PRO A 49 18.00 22.00 12.80
C PRO A 49 18.97 22.64 13.80
N HIS A 50 18.57 23.75 14.44
CA HIS A 50 19.42 24.43 15.41
C HIS A 50 19.54 23.64 16.71
N ILE A 51 18.48 22.94 17.10
CA ILE A 51 18.46 22.04 18.26
C ILE A 51 19.37 20.85 18.01
N GLU A 52 19.22 20.15 16.88
CA GLU A 52 20.04 19.00 16.51
C GLU A 52 21.53 19.36 16.39
N LYS A 53 21.85 20.55 15.88
CA LYS A 53 23.24 21.02 15.76
C LYS A 53 23.86 21.43 17.11
N SER A 54 23.04 21.89 18.04
CA SER A 54 23.52 22.41 19.33
C SER A 54 23.67 21.35 20.41
N ILE A 55 22.91 20.26 20.31
CA ILE A 55 22.84 19.19 21.31
C ILE A 55 23.44 17.90 20.74
N PRO A 56 24.55 17.40 21.30
CA PRO A 56 25.15 16.14 20.84
C PRO A 56 24.23 14.96 21.16
N ASP A 57 24.17 14.01 20.24
CA ASP A 57 23.34 12.78 20.32
C ASP A 57 21.86 13.06 20.64
N PHE A 58 21.35 14.21 20.21
CA PHE A 58 20.01 14.71 20.54
C PHE A 58 18.92 13.64 20.39
N LYS A 59 18.87 12.95 19.24
CA LYS A 59 17.83 11.92 18.96
C LYS A 59 17.81 10.80 20.01
N LYS A 60 18.98 10.31 20.42
CA LYS A 60 19.10 9.24 21.41
C LYS A 60 18.71 9.76 22.80
N ARG A 61 19.29 10.89 23.21
CA ARG A 61 19.05 11.49 24.53
C ARG A 61 17.59 11.92 24.72
N ASN A 62 16.95 12.41 23.67
CA ASN A 62 15.55 12.81 23.67
C ASN A 62 14.61 11.60 23.86
N LEU A 63 14.87 10.50 23.14
CA LEU A 63 14.11 9.26 23.32
C LEU A 63 14.27 8.68 24.73
N GLU A 64 15.50 8.64 25.25
CA GLU A 64 15.78 8.17 26.61
C GLU A 64 15.05 9.03 27.65
N LEU A 65 15.01 10.34 27.47
CA LEU A 65 14.31 11.27 28.34
C LEU A 65 12.79 11.04 28.30
N LEU A 66 12.21 10.81 27.12
CA LEU A 66 10.78 10.57 26.93
C LEU A 66 10.32 9.30 27.67
N ILE A 67 11.07 8.22 27.50
CA ILE A 67 10.75 6.90 28.09
C ILE A 67 10.84 6.95 29.62
N SER A 68 11.71 7.80 30.15
CA SER A 68 12.02 7.83 31.58
C SER A 68 11.31 8.96 32.34
N GLU A 69 10.53 9.81 31.67
CA GLU A 69 9.82 10.95 32.27
C GLU A 69 8.57 10.49 33.03
N THR A 70 8.35 11.06 34.21
CA THR A 70 7.25 10.67 35.13
C THR A 70 6.35 11.84 35.51
N ASN A 71 6.78 13.08 35.28
CA ASN A 71 6.00 14.25 35.62
C ASN A 71 4.97 14.58 34.51
N PRO A 72 3.67 14.66 34.83
CA PRO A 72 2.63 14.84 33.82
C PRO A 72 2.72 16.17 33.05
N GLY A 73 3.20 17.25 33.69
CA GLY A 73 3.36 18.55 33.03
C GLY A 73 4.54 18.59 32.06
N ALA A 74 5.63 17.90 32.40
CA ALA A 74 6.76 17.72 31.49
C ALA A 74 6.42 16.77 30.33
N ILE A 75 5.68 15.68 30.57
CA ILE A 75 5.24 14.76 29.52
C ILE A 75 4.42 15.49 28.46
N ARG A 76 3.42 16.29 28.89
CA ARG A 76 2.55 17.02 27.95
C ARG A 76 3.32 17.99 27.05
N THR A 77 4.24 18.75 27.63
CA THR A 77 5.07 19.70 26.86
C THR A 77 6.09 18.98 25.98
N MET A 78 6.57 17.80 26.42
CA MET A 78 7.44 16.95 25.62
C MET A 78 6.69 16.33 24.43
N GLU A 79 5.42 15.92 24.58
CA GLU A 79 4.58 15.48 23.46
C GLU A 79 4.44 16.55 22.38
N GLU A 80 4.20 17.80 22.78
CA GLU A 80 4.14 18.95 21.85
C GLU A 80 5.49 19.17 21.13
N PHE A 81 6.59 19.00 21.85
CA PHE A 81 7.93 19.05 21.28
C PHE A 81 8.21 17.91 20.27
N GLU A 82 7.79 16.68 20.58
CA GLU A 82 7.89 15.53 19.67
C GLU A 82 7.06 15.73 18.41
N VAL A 83 5.84 16.28 18.52
CA VAL A 83 5.01 16.61 17.36
C VAL A 83 5.75 17.56 16.42
N LYS A 84 6.48 18.56 16.95
CA LYS A 84 7.30 19.46 16.14
C LYS A 84 8.44 18.72 15.43
N ILE A 85 9.17 17.85 16.15
CA ILE A 85 10.29 17.07 15.58
C ILE A 85 9.80 16.13 14.47
N ILE A 86 8.70 15.39 14.73
CA ILE A 86 8.09 14.47 13.76
C ILE A 86 7.62 15.23 12.52
N THR A 87 6.98 16.40 12.71
CA THR A 87 6.52 17.24 11.61
C THR A 87 7.68 17.73 10.75
N TYR A 88 8.77 18.18 11.38
CA TYR A 88 9.98 18.59 10.68
C TYR A 88 10.62 17.43 9.89
N GLU A 89 10.77 16.26 10.50
CA GLU A 89 11.29 15.06 9.84
C GLU A 89 10.41 14.62 8.67
N HIS A 90 9.09 14.68 8.83
CA HIS A 90 8.13 14.36 7.76
C HIS A 90 8.27 15.34 6.57
N ILE A 91 8.29 16.65 6.83
CA ILE A 91 8.49 17.68 5.80
C ILE A 91 9.83 17.50 5.10
N THR A 92 10.91 17.24 5.85
CA THR A 92 12.26 17.06 5.32
C THR A 92 12.38 15.80 4.46
N ARG A 93 11.78 14.67 4.87
CA ARG A 93 11.68 13.46 4.05
C ARG A 93 10.90 13.72 2.77
N HIS A 94 9.78 14.43 2.83
CA HIS A 94 9.02 14.78 1.63
C HIS A 94 9.77 15.72 0.68
N ARG A 95 10.56 16.67 1.20
CA ARG A 95 11.45 17.53 0.39
C ARG A 95 12.57 16.72 -0.26
N LEU A 96 13.23 15.85 0.49
CA LEU A 96 14.28 14.96 -0.02
C LEU A 96 13.77 13.97 -1.07
N ILE A 97 12.52 13.51 -0.97
CA ILE A 97 11.84 12.70 -1.98
C ILE A 97 11.52 13.52 -3.24
N LYS A 98 11.11 14.80 -3.08
CA LYS A 98 10.84 15.71 -4.21
C LYS A 98 12.13 16.12 -4.93
N GLU A 99 13.22 16.36 -4.21
CA GLU A 99 14.55 16.65 -4.78
C GLU A 99 15.18 15.41 -5.43
N LYS A 100 15.06 14.21 -4.82
CA LYS A 100 15.48 12.95 -5.46
C LYS A 100 14.73 12.64 -6.75
N LYS A 101 13.51 13.15 -6.93
CA LYS A 101 12.75 13.03 -8.19
C LYS A 101 13.39 13.80 -9.37
N VAL A 102 14.28 14.75 -9.11
CA VAL A 102 14.95 15.55 -10.16
C VAL A 102 16.19 14.84 -10.73
N MET A 103 16.70 13.79 -10.08
CA MET A 103 17.81 12.99 -10.59
C MET A 103 17.33 11.60 -11.01
N VAL A 104 16.93 11.47 -12.29
CA VAL A 104 16.57 10.19 -12.93
C VAL A 104 17.75 9.23 -12.80
N ASN A 105 17.69 8.35 -11.80
CA ASN A 105 18.83 7.55 -11.35
C ASN A 105 19.09 6.40 -12.33
N LYS A 106 20.36 6.10 -12.61
CA LYS A 106 20.78 4.93 -13.44
C LYS A 106 20.21 3.61 -12.91
N ILE A 107 19.96 3.53 -11.60
CA ILE A 107 19.33 2.39 -10.93
C ILE A 107 17.86 2.27 -11.32
N GLU A 108 17.10 3.36 -11.47
CA GLU A 108 15.71 3.33 -11.92
C GLU A 108 15.63 2.84 -13.37
N LYS A 109 16.54 3.30 -14.23
CA LYS A 109 16.71 2.74 -15.59
C LYS A 109 17.08 1.26 -15.56
N LEU A 110 17.95 0.82 -14.65
CA LEU A 110 18.29 -0.58 -14.50
C LEU A 110 17.09 -1.41 -14.01
N LEU A 111 16.31 -0.88 -13.05
CA LEU A 111 15.09 -1.47 -12.53
C LEU A 111 13.95 -1.48 -13.55
N ASP A 112 13.96 -0.59 -14.54
CA ASP A 112 13.03 -0.62 -15.68
C ASP A 112 13.46 -1.68 -16.73
N VAL A 113 14.76 -1.85 -16.93
CA VAL A 113 15.33 -2.77 -17.95
C VAL A 113 15.41 -4.22 -17.44
N PHE A 114 15.65 -4.44 -16.15
CA PHE A 114 15.83 -5.77 -15.55
C PHE A 114 14.57 -6.67 -15.66
N PRO A 115 13.35 -6.17 -15.40
CA PRO A 115 12.09 -6.84 -15.75
C PRO A 115 12.04 -7.26 -17.21
N GLN A 116 12.39 -6.34 -18.10
CA GLN A 116 12.36 -6.62 -19.53
C GLN A 116 13.36 -7.71 -19.86
N ALA A 117 14.59 -7.67 -19.36
CA ALA A 117 15.60 -8.71 -19.60
C ALA A 117 15.18 -10.12 -19.15
N ILE A 118 14.51 -10.25 -18.00
CA ILE A 118 14.02 -11.55 -17.48
C ILE A 118 12.88 -12.12 -18.35
N PHE A 119 12.01 -11.25 -18.86
CA PHE A 119 10.80 -11.65 -19.59
C PHE A 119 10.85 -11.38 -21.11
N SER A 120 11.95 -10.83 -21.66
CA SER A 120 12.15 -10.52 -23.09
C SER A 120 12.69 -11.69 -23.91
N SER A 121 13.25 -12.70 -23.24
CA SER A 121 13.55 -13.98 -23.88
C SER A 121 12.22 -14.60 -24.28
N GLY A 122 11.94 -14.68 -25.59
CA GLY A 122 10.68 -15.15 -26.19
C GLY A 122 10.27 -16.61 -25.89
N LYS A 123 10.73 -17.17 -24.77
CA LYS A 123 10.16 -18.37 -24.15
C LYS A 123 9.00 -17.94 -23.28
N ASN A 124 7.78 -18.19 -23.76
CA ASN A 124 6.50 -18.03 -23.05
C ASN A 124 6.40 -18.83 -21.72
N SER A 125 7.50 -19.35 -21.17
CA SER A 125 7.54 -20.21 -19.98
C SER A 125 8.07 -19.53 -18.72
N ASN A 126 8.64 -18.31 -18.81
CA ASN A 126 9.30 -17.70 -17.64
C ASN A 126 8.33 -17.25 -16.55
N SER A 127 7.10 -16.87 -16.92
CA SER A 127 5.97 -16.62 -16.01
C SER A 127 5.57 -17.84 -15.19
N LYS A 128 5.66 -19.04 -15.79
CA LYS A 128 5.42 -20.32 -15.12
C LYS A 128 6.52 -20.68 -14.13
N VAL A 129 7.78 -20.39 -14.47
CA VAL A 129 8.96 -20.72 -13.64
C VAL A 129 9.12 -19.74 -12.48
N LEU A 130 8.86 -18.45 -12.70
CA LEU A 130 9.04 -17.38 -11.72
C LEU A 130 7.75 -16.54 -11.55
N PRO A 131 6.65 -17.13 -11.05
CA PRO A 131 5.35 -16.45 -10.98
C PRO A 131 5.37 -15.20 -10.10
N GLY A 132 6.11 -15.21 -8.99
CA GLY A 132 6.25 -14.03 -8.12
C GLY A 132 6.98 -12.85 -8.80
N ALA A 133 8.06 -13.13 -9.53
CA ALA A 133 8.75 -12.10 -10.31
C ALA A 133 7.86 -11.59 -11.44
N ALA A 134 7.08 -12.47 -12.09
CA ALA A 134 6.16 -12.07 -13.15
C ALA A 134 5.08 -11.12 -12.62
N LEU A 135 4.54 -11.34 -11.42
CA LEU A 135 3.63 -10.40 -10.77
C LEU A 135 4.23 -9.00 -10.59
N LEU A 136 5.52 -8.92 -10.26
CA LEU A 136 6.20 -7.65 -9.99
C LEU A 136 6.73 -6.95 -11.23
N CYS A 137 7.08 -7.69 -12.29
CA CYS A 137 7.91 -7.19 -13.38
C CYS A 137 7.29 -7.36 -14.77
N LEU A 138 6.33 -8.29 -14.96
CA LEU A 138 5.77 -8.57 -16.28
C LEU A 138 5.03 -7.35 -16.81
N SER A 139 5.45 -6.89 -18.00
CA SER A 139 4.81 -5.81 -18.71
C SER A 139 4.73 -6.14 -20.19
N PHE A 140 3.59 -5.85 -20.79
CA PHE A 140 3.40 -5.97 -22.22
C PHE A 140 3.35 -4.56 -22.82
N THR A 141 4.47 -4.11 -23.38
CA THR A 141 4.51 -2.88 -24.17
C THR A 141 4.03 -3.19 -25.59
N PRO A 142 3.12 -2.40 -26.18
CA PRO A 142 2.85 -2.48 -27.60
C PRO A 142 4.13 -2.06 -28.33
N LYS A 143 4.91 -3.04 -28.82
CA LYS A 143 6.01 -2.75 -29.75
C LYS A 143 5.38 -2.19 -31.03
N GLY A 144 5.94 -1.08 -31.53
CA GLY A 144 5.35 -0.22 -32.56
C GLY A 144 4.69 -0.99 -33.70
N VAL A 145 3.38 -0.81 -33.85
CA VAL A 145 2.63 -1.20 -35.04
C VAL A 145 2.09 0.09 -35.64
N SER A 146 2.35 0.28 -36.94
CA SER A 146 1.91 1.42 -37.74
C SER A 146 0.42 1.71 -37.55
N TYR A 147 0.07 2.98 -37.76
CA TYR A 147 -1.20 3.65 -37.45
C TYR A 147 -2.50 3.04 -38.05
N GLN A 148 -2.48 1.83 -38.59
CA GLN A 148 -3.64 1.13 -39.16
C GLN A 148 -4.13 -0.09 -38.35
N GLY A 149 -3.44 -0.48 -37.27
CA GLY A 149 -3.70 -1.73 -36.53
C GLY A 149 -4.09 -1.61 -35.05
N VAL A 150 -4.47 -0.43 -34.56
CA VAL A 150 -4.55 -0.14 -33.12
C VAL A 150 -5.61 -0.98 -32.37
N SER A 151 -6.68 -1.41 -33.05
CA SER A 151 -7.69 -2.32 -32.47
C SER A 151 -7.19 -3.75 -32.26
N LYS A 152 -6.34 -4.26 -33.18
CA LYS A 152 -5.76 -5.61 -33.09
C LYS A 152 -4.67 -5.67 -32.01
N GLY A 153 -3.81 -4.65 -31.94
CA GLY A 153 -2.77 -4.57 -30.91
C GLY A 153 -3.33 -4.45 -29.48
N SER A 154 -4.46 -3.75 -29.30
CA SER A 154 -5.18 -3.68 -28.02
C SER A 154 -5.65 -5.05 -27.53
N GLN A 155 -6.32 -5.79 -28.41
CA GLN A 155 -6.88 -7.09 -28.06
C GLN A 155 -5.75 -8.08 -27.77
N GLU A 156 -4.67 -8.01 -28.54
CA GLU A 156 -3.48 -8.82 -28.34
C GLU A 156 -2.84 -8.57 -26.95
N VAL A 157 -2.68 -7.31 -26.54
CA VAL A 157 -2.13 -6.99 -25.22
C VAL A 157 -3.05 -7.46 -24.09
N HIS A 158 -4.36 -7.30 -24.23
CA HIS A 158 -5.33 -7.82 -23.26
C HIS A 158 -5.22 -9.34 -23.11
N THR A 159 -5.21 -10.07 -24.23
CA THR A 159 -5.06 -11.54 -24.25
C THR A 159 -3.72 -12.00 -23.68
N ARG A 160 -2.62 -11.26 -23.88
CA ARG A 160 -1.32 -11.57 -23.25
C ARG A 160 -1.38 -11.48 -21.73
N TYR A 161 -2.07 -10.48 -21.17
CA TYR A 161 -2.31 -10.42 -19.73
C TYR A 161 -3.24 -11.54 -19.26
N GLU A 162 -4.29 -11.90 -20.01
CA GLU A 162 -5.14 -13.06 -19.67
C GLU A 162 -4.32 -14.36 -19.56
N ASN A 163 -3.49 -14.65 -20.57
CA ASN A 163 -2.63 -15.84 -20.57
C ASN A 163 -1.63 -15.81 -19.41
N ALA A 164 -1.04 -14.65 -19.12
CA ALA A 164 -0.14 -14.49 -17.98
C ALA A 164 -0.85 -14.76 -16.64
N VAL A 165 -2.10 -14.30 -16.47
CA VAL A 165 -2.89 -14.59 -15.27
C VAL A 165 -3.10 -16.10 -15.12
N VAL A 166 -3.47 -16.80 -16.20
CA VAL A 166 -3.66 -18.26 -16.18
C VAL A 166 -2.37 -18.97 -15.74
N GLU A 167 -1.24 -18.63 -16.35
CA GLU A 167 0.05 -19.26 -16.06
C GLU A 167 0.54 -18.95 -14.64
N ILE A 168 0.48 -17.69 -14.21
CA ILE A 168 0.91 -17.26 -12.88
C ILE A 168 0.01 -17.89 -11.81
N ALA A 169 -1.31 -17.85 -11.99
CA ALA A 169 -2.27 -18.40 -11.02
C ALA A 169 -2.13 -19.92 -10.88
N ALA A 170 -1.82 -20.63 -11.96
CA ALA A 170 -1.56 -22.08 -11.92
C ALA A 170 -0.22 -22.45 -11.27
N SER A 171 0.76 -21.54 -11.32
CA SER A 171 2.12 -21.81 -10.85
C SER A 171 2.38 -21.30 -9.42
N LEU A 172 1.65 -20.28 -8.99
CA LEU A 172 1.82 -19.67 -7.67
C LEU A 172 1.12 -20.53 -6.60
N GLN A 173 1.92 -21.13 -5.73
CA GLN A 173 1.43 -22.05 -4.72
C GLN A 173 1.18 -21.32 -3.39
N LEU A 174 -0.09 -21.01 -3.07
CA LEU A 174 -0.45 -20.37 -1.81
C LEU A 174 -0.53 -21.36 -0.64
N SER A 175 -0.98 -22.59 -0.91
CA SER A 175 -1.14 -23.67 0.07
C SER A 175 -1.89 -23.23 1.34
N ARG A 176 -2.88 -22.34 1.16
CA ARG A 176 -3.67 -21.71 2.24
C ARG A 176 -2.86 -21.04 3.35
N ASN A 177 -1.62 -20.66 3.05
CA ASN A 177 -0.77 -19.91 3.96
C ASN A 177 -1.13 -18.43 3.88
N ILE A 178 -1.60 -17.85 4.99
CA ILE A 178 -2.03 -16.45 5.04
C ILE A 178 -0.92 -15.47 4.67
N LEU A 179 0.33 -15.74 5.05
CA LEU A 179 1.47 -14.87 4.71
C LEU A 179 1.72 -14.89 3.21
N LEU A 180 1.70 -16.07 2.58
CA LEU A 180 1.85 -16.20 1.14
C LEU A 180 0.69 -15.56 0.38
N ALA A 181 -0.55 -15.69 0.86
CA ALA A 181 -1.70 -15.01 0.26
C ALA A 181 -1.59 -13.49 0.37
N LEU A 182 -1.15 -12.94 1.50
CA LEU A 182 -0.95 -11.51 1.65
C LEU A 182 0.18 -11.00 0.75
N LEU A 183 1.30 -11.72 0.65
CA LEU A 183 2.40 -11.38 -0.27
C LEU A 183 1.96 -11.46 -1.74
N SER A 184 1.23 -12.52 -2.11
CA SER A 184 0.65 -12.69 -3.44
C SER A 184 -0.28 -11.54 -3.79
N LEU A 185 -1.20 -11.20 -2.88
CA LEU A 185 -2.11 -10.07 -3.03
C LEU A 185 -1.37 -8.75 -3.25
N GLN A 186 -0.36 -8.43 -2.45
CA GLN A 186 0.42 -7.20 -2.64
C GLN A 186 1.13 -7.19 -4.00
N SER A 187 1.56 -8.36 -4.47
CA SER A 187 2.22 -8.53 -5.78
C SER A 187 1.24 -8.45 -6.95
N TRP A 188 -0.03 -8.85 -6.77
CA TRP A 188 -1.08 -8.71 -7.78
C TRP A 188 -1.45 -7.25 -8.05
N LYS A 189 -1.33 -6.34 -7.07
CA LYS A 189 -1.66 -4.91 -7.25
C LYS A 189 -0.87 -4.23 -8.38
N PRO A 190 0.48 -4.25 -8.41
CA PRO A 190 1.24 -3.63 -9.50
C PRO A 190 0.96 -4.32 -10.85
N PHE A 191 0.72 -5.64 -10.87
CA PHE A 191 0.30 -6.34 -12.08
C PHE A 191 -1.04 -5.79 -12.61
N MET A 192 -2.05 -5.67 -11.75
CA MET A 192 -3.37 -5.14 -12.13
C MET A 192 -3.29 -3.68 -12.58
N GLN A 193 -2.44 -2.87 -11.94
CA GLN A 193 -2.19 -1.49 -12.40
C GLN A 193 -1.61 -1.45 -13.81
N ARG A 194 -0.66 -2.34 -14.14
CA ARG A 194 -0.08 -2.41 -15.49
C ARG A 194 -1.10 -2.88 -16.51
N TRP A 195 -1.89 -3.91 -16.20
CA TRP A 195 -2.96 -4.37 -17.08
C TRP A 195 -4.00 -3.26 -17.33
N MET A 196 -4.41 -2.57 -16.28
CA MET A 196 -5.33 -1.43 -16.36
C MET A 196 -4.78 -0.32 -17.27
N ARG A 197 -3.54 0.11 -17.05
CA ARG A 197 -2.89 1.17 -17.85
C ARG A 197 -2.78 0.77 -19.32
N ALA A 198 -2.44 -0.49 -19.60
CA ALA A 198 -2.34 -1.00 -20.96
C ALA A 198 -3.71 -0.99 -21.66
N ASN A 199 -4.77 -1.41 -20.98
CA ASN A 199 -6.14 -1.38 -21.50
C ASN A 199 -6.69 0.06 -21.66
N ILE A 200 -6.44 0.98 -20.73
CA ILE A 200 -6.87 2.38 -20.88
C ILE A 200 -6.17 3.03 -22.08
N SER A 201 -4.87 2.78 -22.24
CA SER A 201 -4.07 3.31 -23.36
C SER A 201 -4.60 2.82 -24.71
N SER A 202 -5.22 1.65 -24.76
CA SER A 202 -5.80 1.12 -25.98
C SER A 202 -7.19 1.70 -26.31
N PHE A 203 -7.97 2.08 -25.29
CA PHE A 203 -9.20 2.87 -25.47
C PHE A 203 -8.94 4.32 -25.86
N ASN A 204 -7.77 4.89 -25.52
CA ASN A 204 -7.40 6.25 -25.95
C ASN A 204 -7.30 6.42 -27.47
N ALA A 205 -7.13 5.33 -28.21
CA ALA A 205 -7.11 5.36 -29.67
C ALA A 205 -8.50 5.26 -30.33
N LYS A 206 -9.56 4.93 -29.57
CA LYS A 206 -10.92 4.77 -30.10
C LYS A 206 -11.86 5.80 -29.46
N ALA A 207 -12.17 6.85 -30.23
CA ALA A 207 -13.11 7.93 -29.95
C ALA A 207 -12.79 8.81 -28.70
N PRO A 208 -13.18 10.10 -28.72
CA PRO A 208 -13.00 10.99 -27.59
C PRO A 208 -14.05 10.71 -26.51
N THR A 209 -13.87 9.63 -25.74
CA THR A 209 -14.64 9.39 -24.51
C THR A 209 -13.92 9.99 -23.30
N THR A 210 -14.69 10.32 -22.25
CA THR A 210 -14.13 10.84 -21.00
C THR A 210 -13.22 9.81 -20.34
N ILE A 211 -12.17 10.27 -19.65
CA ILE A 211 -11.18 9.40 -18.97
C ILE A 211 -11.87 8.43 -17.98
N LEU A 212 -12.95 8.88 -17.36
CA LEU A 212 -13.74 8.08 -16.44
C LEU A 212 -14.47 6.91 -17.13
N ASP A 213 -15.10 7.16 -18.28
CA ASP A 213 -15.78 6.13 -19.07
C ASP A 213 -14.81 5.06 -19.57
N LYS A 214 -13.60 5.46 -19.98
CA LYS A 214 -12.53 4.54 -20.40
C LYS A 214 -12.06 3.65 -19.25
N THR A 215 -11.89 4.23 -18.06
CA THR A 215 -11.44 3.49 -16.87
C THR A 215 -12.47 2.45 -16.46
N SER A 216 -13.75 2.81 -16.42
CA SER A 216 -14.82 1.86 -16.10
C SER A 216 -14.94 0.73 -17.14
N LYS A 217 -14.80 1.04 -18.43
CA LYS A 217 -14.81 0.03 -19.51
C LYS A 217 -13.64 -0.93 -19.42
N ALA A 218 -12.43 -0.42 -19.22
CA ALA A 218 -11.23 -1.25 -19.02
C ALA A 218 -11.37 -2.15 -17.79
N ALA A 219 -11.85 -1.60 -16.68
CA ALA A 219 -12.06 -2.34 -15.44
C ALA A 219 -13.10 -3.46 -15.60
N ASN A 220 -14.23 -3.18 -16.25
CA ASN A 220 -15.26 -4.18 -16.53
C ASN A 220 -14.75 -5.30 -17.45
N ALA A 221 -13.97 -4.97 -18.48
CA ALA A 221 -13.38 -5.97 -19.37
C ALA A 221 -12.44 -6.91 -18.59
N ILE A 222 -11.52 -6.35 -17.79
CA ILE A 222 -10.60 -7.13 -16.96
C ILE A 222 -11.36 -8.02 -15.96
N LEU A 223 -12.35 -7.46 -15.26
CA LEU A 223 -13.15 -8.23 -14.29
C LEU A 223 -13.90 -9.38 -14.98
N LYS A 224 -14.49 -9.15 -16.16
CA LYS A 224 -15.18 -10.19 -16.94
C LYS A 224 -14.22 -11.33 -17.29
N SER A 225 -13.01 -11.02 -17.76
CA SER A 225 -12.00 -12.01 -18.08
C SER A 225 -11.53 -12.77 -16.85
N MET A 226 -11.26 -12.08 -15.73
CA MET A 226 -10.86 -12.75 -14.50
C MET A 226 -11.94 -13.68 -13.95
N ARG A 227 -13.21 -13.28 -13.98
CA ARG A 227 -14.33 -14.14 -13.56
C ARG A 227 -14.43 -15.40 -14.42
N ARG A 228 -14.35 -15.26 -15.75
CA ARG A 228 -14.30 -16.40 -16.68
C ARG A 228 -13.15 -17.34 -16.34
N ILE A 229 -11.94 -16.79 -16.23
CA ILE A 229 -10.73 -17.58 -15.91
C ILE A 229 -10.89 -18.28 -14.54
N ALA A 230 -11.45 -17.59 -13.54
CA ALA A 230 -11.74 -18.16 -12.22
C ALA A 230 -12.68 -19.37 -12.29
N GLU A 231 -13.78 -19.25 -13.02
CA GLU A 231 -14.79 -20.31 -13.18
C GLU A 231 -14.23 -21.53 -13.94
N GLU A 232 -13.39 -21.32 -14.95
CA GLU A 232 -12.76 -22.37 -15.77
C GLU A 232 -11.54 -23.03 -15.10
N SER A 233 -11.04 -22.44 -14.01
CA SER A 233 -9.80 -22.88 -13.38
C SER A 233 -9.98 -23.96 -12.31
N ILE A 234 -8.94 -24.77 -12.11
CA ILE A 234 -8.87 -25.70 -10.98
C ILE A 234 -8.89 -24.94 -9.64
N PRO A 235 -9.36 -25.56 -8.53
CA PRO A 235 -9.55 -24.86 -7.26
C PRO A 235 -8.33 -24.06 -6.76
N ARG A 236 -7.12 -24.60 -6.94
CA ARG A 236 -5.87 -23.94 -6.53
C ARG A 236 -5.58 -22.65 -7.31
N SER A 237 -5.82 -22.67 -8.62
CA SER A 237 -5.66 -21.48 -9.46
C SER A 237 -6.74 -20.44 -9.15
N ALA A 238 -7.97 -20.90 -8.88
CA ALA A 238 -9.09 -20.05 -8.50
C ALA A 238 -8.77 -19.19 -7.26
N GLU A 239 -7.99 -19.72 -6.30
CA GLU A 239 -7.55 -18.95 -5.13
C GLU A 239 -6.76 -17.70 -5.52
N ASN A 240 -5.76 -17.87 -6.38
CA ASN A 240 -4.93 -16.76 -6.85
C ASN A 240 -5.74 -15.75 -7.65
N ILE A 241 -6.73 -16.21 -8.40
CA ILE A 241 -7.60 -15.34 -9.20
C ILE A 241 -8.54 -14.52 -8.29
N ALA A 242 -9.03 -15.07 -7.17
CA ALA A 242 -9.77 -14.29 -6.19
C ALA A 242 -8.91 -13.17 -5.56
N LEU A 243 -7.64 -13.46 -5.26
CA LEU A 243 -6.68 -12.43 -4.79
C LEU A 243 -6.40 -11.39 -5.89
N ALA A 244 -6.29 -11.81 -7.15
CA ALA A 244 -6.15 -10.92 -8.29
C ALA A 244 -7.37 -9.99 -8.48
N ILE A 245 -8.59 -10.52 -8.32
CA ILE A 245 -9.85 -9.75 -8.35
C ILE A 245 -9.90 -8.70 -7.25
N SER A 246 -9.53 -9.05 -6.01
CA SER A 246 -9.47 -8.05 -4.93
C SER A 246 -8.36 -7.01 -5.16
N ALA A 247 -7.19 -7.43 -5.65
CA ALA A 247 -6.12 -6.50 -6.01
C ALA A 247 -6.56 -5.51 -7.09
N LEU A 248 -7.33 -5.95 -8.10
CA LEU A 248 -7.97 -5.06 -9.07
C LEU A 248 -8.84 -4.02 -8.37
N CYS A 249 -9.72 -4.44 -7.46
CA CYS A 249 -10.62 -3.51 -6.75
C CYS A 249 -9.88 -2.45 -5.94
N VAL A 250 -8.74 -2.81 -5.31
CA VAL A 250 -7.90 -1.87 -4.56
C VAL A 250 -7.26 -0.84 -5.49
N VAL A 251 -6.83 -1.22 -6.69
CA VAL A 251 -6.12 -0.31 -7.61
C VAL A 251 -7.08 0.54 -8.47
N LEU A 252 -8.37 0.24 -8.44
CA LEU A 252 -9.40 1.00 -9.11
C LEU A 252 -9.71 2.32 -8.38
N PRO A 253 -9.90 3.42 -9.12
CA PRO A 253 -10.25 4.69 -8.52
C PRO A 253 -11.67 4.63 -7.90
N PRO A 254 -12.02 5.54 -6.98
CA PRO A 254 -13.31 5.53 -6.26
C PRO A 254 -14.53 5.47 -7.17
N GLU A 255 -14.46 6.11 -8.35
CA GLU A 255 -15.57 6.26 -9.27
C GLU A 255 -15.96 4.95 -9.97
N ALA A 256 -15.05 3.96 -10.03
CA ALA A 256 -15.32 2.62 -10.57
C ALA A 256 -16.07 1.70 -9.57
N HIS A 257 -16.93 2.28 -8.74
CA HIS A 257 -17.65 1.61 -7.65
C HIS A 257 -18.53 0.45 -8.14
N ALA A 258 -19.19 0.57 -9.30
CA ALA A 258 -20.00 -0.51 -9.87
C ALA A 258 -19.18 -1.80 -10.15
N VAL A 259 -17.92 -1.64 -10.58
CA VAL A 259 -17.01 -2.77 -10.83
C VAL A 259 -16.62 -3.44 -9.51
N LYS A 260 -16.32 -2.64 -8.48
CA LYS A 260 -16.00 -3.12 -7.13
C LYS A 260 -17.18 -3.86 -6.50
N SER A 261 -18.39 -3.33 -6.65
CA SER A 261 -19.63 -3.98 -6.20
C SER A 261 -19.85 -5.31 -6.92
N THR A 262 -19.70 -5.35 -8.26
CA THR A 262 -19.83 -6.59 -9.04
C THR A 262 -18.82 -7.65 -8.63
N ALA A 263 -17.56 -7.27 -8.41
CA ALA A 263 -16.51 -8.17 -7.92
C ALA A 263 -16.83 -8.68 -6.51
N SER A 264 -17.32 -7.80 -5.64
CA SER A 264 -17.77 -8.14 -4.29
C SER A 264 -18.88 -9.17 -4.30
N THR A 265 -19.92 -8.98 -5.11
CA THR A 265 -21.04 -9.93 -5.22
C THR A 265 -20.58 -11.29 -5.74
N PHE A 266 -19.70 -11.30 -6.75
CA PHE A 266 -19.13 -12.54 -7.27
C PHE A 266 -18.39 -13.34 -6.20
N LEU A 267 -17.51 -12.69 -5.43
CA LEU A 267 -16.76 -13.36 -4.36
C LEU A 267 -17.63 -13.71 -3.16
N LEU A 268 -18.68 -12.93 -2.88
CA LEU A 268 -19.65 -13.26 -1.85
C LEU A 268 -20.38 -14.57 -2.19
N ASN A 269 -20.71 -14.81 -3.45
CA ASN A 269 -21.26 -16.11 -3.87
C ASN A 269 -20.27 -17.26 -3.65
N TRP A 270 -18.96 -17.03 -3.86
CA TRP A 270 -17.94 -18.04 -3.57
C TRP A 270 -17.74 -18.29 -2.07
N LEU A 271 -17.91 -17.27 -1.23
CA LEU A 271 -17.82 -17.40 0.22
C LEU A 271 -18.85 -18.41 0.76
N PHE A 272 -20.05 -18.44 0.16
CA PHE A 272 -21.13 -19.35 0.55
C PHE A 272 -21.08 -20.73 -0.15
N GLN A 273 -20.05 -21.02 -0.94
CA GLN A 273 -19.83 -22.36 -1.51
C GLN A 273 -19.00 -23.21 -0.55
N TYR A 274 -19.64 -23.74 0.49
CA TYR A 274 -19.00 -24.51 1.56
C TYR A 274 -18.32 -25.79 1.05
N GLU A 275 -18.74 -26.33 -0.10
CA GLU A 275 -18.14 -27.51 -0.73
C GLU A 275 -16.76 -27.21 -1.34
N HIS A 276 -16.42 -25.94 -1.53
CA HIS A 276 -15.21 -25.49 -2.21
C HIS A 276 -14.31 -24.69 -1.29
N GLU A 277 -13.63 -25.38 -0.38
CA GLU A 277 -12.79 -24.78 0.67
C GLU A 277 -11.75 -23.77 0.13
N TYR A 278 -11.06 -24.08 -0.97
CA TYR A 278 -10.10 -23.17 -1.62
C TYR A 278 -10.77 -21.86 -2.11
N ARG A 279 -11.98 -21.95 -2.68
CA ARG A 279 -12.75 -20.78 -3.11
C ARG A 279 -13.25 -19.97 -1.93
N GLN A 280 -13.79 -20.63 -0.91
CA GLN A 280 -14.29 -19.99 0.30
C GLN A 280 -13.16 -19.23 1.04
N TRP A 281 -12.01 -19.88 1.24
CA TRP A 281 -10.86 -19.28 1.94
C TRP A 281 -10.32 -18.04 1.23
N SER A 282 -10.09 -18.16 -0.08
CA SER A 282 -9.58 -17.04 -0.88
C SER A 282 -10.61 -15.92 -1.04
N ALA A 283 -11.90 -16.25 -1.18
CA ALA A 283 -12.99 -15.28 -1.18
C ALA A 283 -13.10 -14.51 0.14
N ALA A 284 -12.91 -15.17 1.29
CA ALA A 284 -12.94 -14.51 2.59
C ALA A 284 -11.87 -13.41 2.71
N ILE A 285 -10.61 -13.73 2.34
CA ILE A 285 -9.51 -12.76 2.33
C ILE A 285 -9.83 -11.61 1.37
N ALA A 286 -10.25 -11.94 0.14
CA ALA A 286 -10.54 -10.98 -0.91
C ALA A 286 -11.68 -10.02 -0.52
N LEU A 287 -12.76 -10.53 0.09
CA LEU A 287 -13.91 -9.73 0.55
C LEU A 287 -13.56 -8.80 1.70
N GLY A 288 -12.71 -9.23 2.64
CA GLY A 288 -12.21 -8.36 3.70
C GLY A 288 -11.53 -7.10 3.12
N LEU A 289 -10.74 -7.28 2.07
CA LEU A 289 -10.05 -6.19 1.39
C LEU A 289 -10.99 -5.34 0.54
N ILE A 290 -11.86 -5.97 -0.25
CA ILE A 290 -12.82 -5.24 -1.09
C ILE A 290 -13.71 -4.35 -0.24
N SER A 291 -14.13 -4.82 0.93
CA SER A 291 -14.96 -4.04 1.86
C SER A 291 -14.33 -2.72 2.28
N SER A 292 -12.99 -2.65 2.33
CA SER A 292 -12.25 -1.40 2.62
C SER A 292 -12.26 -0.39 1.46
N CYS A 293 -12.48 -0.85 0.23
CA CYS A 293 -12.39 -0.01 -0.98
C CYS A 293 -13.74 0.23 -1.69
N LEU A 294 -14.82 -0.37 -1.18
CA LEU A 294 -16.20 -0.08 -1.59
C LEU A 294 -16.57 1.38 -1.29
N HIS A 295 -17.43 1.95 -2.14
CA HIS A 295 -17.82 3.35 -2.00
C HIS A 295 -18.54 3.60 -0.66
N VAL A 296 -18.53 4.84 -0.17
CA VAL A 296 -19.14 5.18 1.12
C VAL A 296 -20.64 4.84 1.12
N THR A 297 -21.32 5.06 -0.01
CA THR A 297 -22.76 4.79 -0.15
C THR A 297 -23.12 3.31 -0.33
N ASP A 298 -22.15 2.41 -0.52
CA ASP A 298 -22.39 0.97 -0.73
C ASP A 298 -22.63 0.22 0.60
N HIS A 299 -23.40 0.83 1.51
CA HIS A 299 -23.66 0.31 2.85
C HIS A 299 -24.25 -1.10 2.84
N LYS A 300 -25.17 -1.37 1.91
CA LYS A 300 -25.80 -2.69 1.75
C LYS A 300 -24.77 -3.77 1.42
N GLN A 301 -23.89 -3.52 0.45
CA GLN A 301 -22.87 -4.49 0.05
C GLN A 301 -21.82 -4.68 1.15
N LYS A 302 -21.39 -3.60 1.82
CA LYS A 302 -20.49 -3.68 2.98
C LYS A 302 -21.09 -4.53 4.10
N PHE A 303 -22.35 -4.30 4.43
CA PHE A 303 -23.07 -5.06 5.43
C PHE A 303 -23.16 -6.54 5.05
N GLN A 304 -23.53 -6.86 3.81
CA GLN A 304 -23.58 -8.23 3.32
C GLN A 304 -22.23 -8.95 3.39
N ASN A 305 -21.14 -8.26 3.03
CA ASN A 305 -19.79 -8.83 3.14
C ASN A 305 -19.43 -9.14 4.60
N ILE A 306 -19.66 -8.19 5.52
CA ILE A 306 -19.34 -8.37 6.95
C ILE A 306 -20.17 -9.50 7.54
N THR A 307 -21.47 -9.51 7.29
CA THR A 307 -22.38 -10.55 7.78
C THR A 307 -21.99 -11.92 7.23
N GLY A 308 -21.69 -12.04 5.94
CA GLY A 308 -21.25 -13.31 5.34
C GLY A 308 -19.94 -13.82 5.93
N LEU A 309 -18.96 -12.94 6.18
CA LEU A 309 -17.70 -13.32 6.83
C LEU A 309 -17.92 -13.81 8.27
N ILE A 310 -18.80 -13.14 9.03
CA ILE A 310 -19.18 -13.55 10.39
C ILE A 310 -19.90 -14.91 10.37
N GLU A 311 -20.80 -15.13 9.41
CA GLU A 311 -21.55 -16.37 9.26
C GLU A 311 -20.62 -17.55 8.99
N VAL A 312 -19.72 -17.44 8.00
CA VAL A 312 -18.75 -18.50 7.70
C VAL A 312 -17.83 -18.77 8.89
N TYR A 313 -17.39 -17.73 9.61
CA TYR A 313 -16.62 -17.90 10.85
C TYR A 313 -17.40 -18.69 11.90
N ARG A 314 -18.69 -18.37 12.12
CA ARG A 314 -19.53 -19.12 13.06
C ARG A 314 -19.69 -20.58 12.67
N VAL A 315 -19.96 -20.87 11.40
CA VAL A 315 -20.09 -22.23 10.89
C VAL A 315 -18.79 -23.01 11.12
N LEU A 316 -17.63 -22.42 10.79
CA LEU A 316 -16.32 -23.04 11.02
C LEU A 316 -16.07 -23.32 12.52
N VAL A 317 -16.35 -22.36 13.39
CA VAL A 317 -16.16 -22.53 14.84
C VAL A 317 -17.09 -23.59 15.41
N LEU A 318 -18.35 -23.64 14.98
CA LEU A 318 -19.31 -24.66 15.40
C LEU A 318 -18.87 -26.06 14.96
N CYS A 319 -18.42 -26.22 13.70
CA CYS A 319 -17.89 -27.50 13.22
C CYS A 319 -16.61 -27.94 13.96
N CYS A 320 -15.79 -27.01 14.45
CA CYS A 320 -14.61 -27.32 15.26
C CYS A 320 -14.91 -27.64 16.72
N LEU A 321 -16.10 -27.28 17.24
CA LEU A 321 -16.53 -27.58 18.61
C LEU A 321 -17.31 -28.90 18.72
N GLU A 322 -17.79 -29.44 17.58
CA GLU A 322 -18.46 -30.74 17.51
C GLU A 322 -17.50 -31.93 17.33
N TYR A 323 -16.18 -31.68 17.22
CA TYR A 323 -15.09 -32.67 17.23
C TYR A 323 -14.24 -32.55 18.49
#